data_AF-A0A9W9D8H9-F1
#
_entry.id   AF-A0A9W9D8H9-F1
#
_cell.length_a   1.000
_cell.length_b   1.000
_cell.length_c   1.000
_cell.angle_alpha   90.00
_cell.angle_beta   90.00
_cell.angle_gamma   90.00
#
_symmetry.space_group_name_H-M   'P 1'
#
loop_
_entity.id
_entity.type
_entity.pdbx_description
1 polymer ?
#
loop_
_entity_poly.entity_id
_entity_poly.type
_entity_poly.pdbx_seq_one_letter_code
_entity_poly.pdbx_strand_id
1 'polypeptide(L)'
;MAMHRRFLTSTQSTRLPFLVPHSYKMLQANDPEYPYNLPADKEPCEKYIQEHIPPLPLSIRSTLINLYCPPAKRDGVRKSKKDEDCLVRLYCGKRRSAYDQTRHKSFFTLRNYGLCVDQMEHLGIDVDRVVAVLAKSLADCYWVAHIDANDSEWVFSLPRAQPPPQLAVDNGTEEVFNTQSEDKELFTMRLDDGSVQQAVDAFYRNDPYFPRPWANEYTSGDARV
;
A
#
# COMPACT_ATOMS: atom_id res chain seq x y z
N MET A 1 -17.62 -9.11 7.39
CA MET A 1 -16.69 -9.64 6.37
C MET A 1 -15.35 -8.96 6.54
N ALA A 2 -14.22 -9.66 6.33
CA ALA A 2 -12.90 -9.02 6.29
C ALA A 2 -12.86 -7.95 5.19
N MET A 3 -12.20 -6.81 5.48
CA MET A 3 -11.98 -5.68 4.57
C MET A 3 -11.61 -6.11 3.14
N HIS A 4 -10.69 -7.06 3.02
CA HIS A 4 -10.22 -7.60 1.75
C HIS A 4 -11.32 -8.29 0.92
N ARG A 5 -12.30 -8.95 1.55
CA ARG A 5 -13.34 -9.73 0.85
C ARG A 5 -14.45 -8.85 0.26
N ARG A 6 -14.86 -7.78 0.95
CA ARG A 6 -15.83 -6.80 0.40
C ARG A 6 -15.25 -6.02 -0.76
N PHE A 7 -13.94 -5.78 -0.71
CA PHE A 7 -13.23 -5.08 -1.76
C PHE A 7 -13.05 -5.91 -3.04
N LEU A 8 -12.71 -7.20 -2.92
CA LEU A 8 -12.48 -8.09 -4.06
C LEU A 8 -13.73 -8.32 -4.94
N THR A 9 -14.93 -8.12 -4.41
CA THR A 9 -16.19 -8.28 -5.16
C THR A 9 -16.57 -7.08 -6.02
N SER A 10 -15.88 -5.93 -5.89
CA SER A 10 -16.24 -4.66 -6.58
C SER A 10 -15.35 -4.29 -7.76
N THR A 11 -14.25 -5.01 -7.98
CA THR A 11 -13.21 -4.68 -8.97
C THR A 11 -13.36 -5.45 -10.28
N GLN A 12 -14.42 -5.18 -11.06
CA GLN A 12 -14.61 -5.80 -12.39
C GLN A 12 -14.35 -4.90 -13.61
N SER A 13 -13.85 -3.67 -13.47
CA SER A 13 -13.66 -2.83 -14.67
C SER A 13 -12.55 -1.77 -14.57
N THR A 14 -11.29 -2.20 -14.47
CA THR A 14 -10.12 -1.32 -14.74
C THR A 14 -9.10 -2.01 -15.64
N ARG A 15 -8.56 -1.30 -16.64
CA ARG A 15 -7.52 -1.83 -17.55
C ARG A 15 -6.15 -2.05 -16.88
N LEU A 16 -5.97 -1.58 -15.65
CA LEU A 16 -4.91 -2.02 -14.74
C LEU A 16 -5.61 -2.76 -13.60
N PRO A 17 -5.32 -4.06 -13.38
CA PRO A 17 -5.91 -4.77 -12.25
C PRO A 17 -5.32 -4.19 -10.96
N PHE A 18 -6.17 -3.60 -10.13
CA PHE A 18 -5.82 -3.37 -8.74
C PHE A 18 -5.94 -4.70 -8.00
N LEU A 19 -4.93 -5.05 -7.22
CA LEU A 19 -4.86 -6.31 -6.49
C LEU A 19 -4.93 -6.04 -5.01
N VAL A 20 -5.77 -6.83 -4.34
CA VAL A 20 -5.87 -6.89 -2.88
C VAL A 20 -5.24 -8.21 -2.44
N PRO A 21 -4.27 -8.20 -1.51
CA PRO A 21 -3.70 -9.43 -0.95
C PRO A 21 -4.81 -10.36 -0.45
N HIS A 22 -4.70 -11.67 -0.68
CA HIS A 22 -5.71 -12.57 -0.11
C HIS A 22 -5.66 -12.58 1.40
N SER A 23 -6.84 -12.45 2.01
CA SER A 23 -7.08 -12.76 3.42
C SER A 23 -7.19 -14.28 3.58
N TYR A 24 -6.30 -14.90 4.34
CA TYR A 24 -6.39 -16.33 4.63
C TYR A 24 -7.10 -16.60 5.95
N LYS A 25 -6.54 -16.13 7.06
CA LYS A 25 -7.12 -16.36 8.39
C LYS A 25 -6.62 -15.34 9.41
N MET A 26 -7.33 -15.24 10.53
CA MET A 26 -6.87 -14.52 11.71
C MET A 26 -6.63 -15.55 12.81
N LEU A 27 -5.41 -15.60 13.34
CA LEU A 27 -5.04 -16.44 14.46
C LEU A 27 -5.30 -15.68 15.75
N GLN A 28 -5.95 -16.35 16.70
CA GLN A 28 -6.04 -15.88 18.07
C GLN A 28 -4.75 -16.16 18.82
N ALA A 29 -4.53 -15.47 19.94
CA ALA A 29 -3.32 -15.62 20.76
C ALA A 29 -3.12 -17.07 21.26
N ASN A 30 -4.21 -17.82 21.44
CA ASN A 30 -4.24 -19.22 21.87
C ASN A 30 -4.34 -20.23 20.72
N ASP A 31 -4.23 -19.80 19.46
CA ASP A 31 -4.40 -20.67 18.30
C ASP A 31 -3.26 -21.73 18.24
N PRO A 32 -3.57 -23.03 18.07
CA PRO A 32 -2.55 -24.08 17.98
C PRO A 32 -1.55 -23.88 16.82
N GLU A 33 -1.95 -23.19 15.76
CA GLU A 33 -1.09 -22.89 14.61
C GLU A 33 -0.27 -21.60 14.79
N TYR A 34 -0.33 -20.97 15.97
CA TYR A 34 0.46 -19.79 16.26
C TYR A 34 1.96 -20.14 16.22
N PRO A 35 2.78 -19.41 15.45
CA PRO A 35 4.18 -19.77 15.28
C PRO A 35 4.94 -19.61 16.60
N TYR A 36 5.59 -20.70 17.05
CA TYR A 36 6.30 -20.82 18.32
C TYR A 36 7.56 -19.93 18.47
N ASN A 37 7.93 -19.17 17.43
CA ASN A 37 9.18 -18.39 17.39
C ASN A 37 8.97 -16.92 17.79
N LEU A 38 8.21 -16.66 18.85
CA LEU A 38 8.19 -15.32 19.44
C LEU A 38 9.49 -15.08 20.23
N PRO A 39 10.04 -13.85 20.24
CA PRO A 39 11.06 -13.47 21.20
C PRO A 39 10.59 -13.75 22.64
N ALA A 40 11.53 -14.10 23.53
CA ALA A 40 11.20 -14.52 24.90
C ALA A 40 10.45 -13.45 25.73
N ASP A 41 10.48 -12.18 25.31
CA ASP A 41 9.79 -11.05 25.94
C ASP A 41 8.43 -10.72 25.29
N LYS A 42 7.93 -11.55 24.37
CA LYS A 42 6.70 -11.31 23.61
C LYS A 42 5.69 -12.42 23.81
N GLU A 43 4.47 -12.02 24.20
CA GLU A 43 3.32 -12.90 24.25
C GLU A 43 2.59 -12.97 22.89
N PRO A 44 1.92 -14.08 22.57
CA PRO A 44 1.01 -14.16 21.44
C PRO A 44 -0.09 -13.09 21.48
N CYS A 45 -0.41 -12.52 20.31
CA CYS A 45 -1.51 -11.57 20.11
C CYS A 45 -2.34 -12.02 18.89
N GLU A 46 -3.39 -11.30 18.52
CA GLU A 46 -4.08 -11.58 17.26
C GLU A 46 -3.12 -11.39 16.07
N LYS A 47 -3.08 -12.38 15.16
CA LYS A 47 -2.26 -12.32 13.93
C LYS A 47 -3.13 -12.46 12.70
N TYR A 48 -2.94 -11.55 11.75
CA TYR A 48 -3.58 -11.63 10.45
C TYR A 48 -2.67 -12.30 9.41
N ILE A 49 -3.13 -13.40 8.83
CA ILE A 49 -2.44 -14.12 7.77
C ILE A 49 -3.03 -13.69 6.43
N GLN A 50 -2.17 -13.06 5.64
CA GLN A 50 -2.48 -12.59 4.30
C GLN A 50 -1.44 -13.04 3.29
N GLU A 51 -1.79 -12.91 2.02
CA GLU A 51 -0.86 -13.11 0.93
C GLU A 51 0.35 -12.18 1.03
N HIS A 52 1.50 -12.78 0.80
CA HIS A 52 2.75 -12.07 0.68
C HIS A 52 2.88 -11.41 -0.70
N ILE A 53 3.14 -10.11 -0.72
CA ILE A 53 3.47 -9.36 -1.94
C ILE A 53 4.93 -9.68 -2.31
N PRO A 54 5.21 -10.33 -3.45
CA PRO A 54 6.58 -10.66 -3.82
C PRO A 54 7.41 -9.41 -4.15
N PRO A 55 8.73 -9.45 -3.90
CA PRO A 55 9.62 -8.35 -4.28
C PRO A 55 9.63 -8.15 -5.79
N LEU A 56 9.86 -6.92 -6.23
CA LEU A 56 10.05 -6.64 -7.65
C LEU A 56 11.32 -7.33 -8.20
N PRO A 57 11.33 -7.72 -9.50
CA PRO A 57 12.46 -8.41 -10.13
C PRO A 57 13.80 -7.69 -9.97
N LEU A 58 14.89 -8.45 -10.00
CA LEU A 58 16.26 -7.91 -9.93
C LEU A 58 16.54 -6.83 -10.98
N SER A 59 15.98 -6.95 -12.18
CA SER A 59 16.10 -5.93 -13.23
C SER A 59 15.52 -4.59 -12.79
N ILE A 60 14.31 -4.58 -12.23
CA ILE A 60 13.67 -3.36 -11.70
C ILE A 60 14.45 -2.81 -10.51
N ARG A 61 14.84 -3.67 -9.55
CA ARG A 61 15.67 -3.28 -8.40
C ARG A 61 16.97 -2.60 -8.84
N SER A 62 17.64 -3.19 -9.83
CA SER A 62 18.89 -2.65 -10.40
C SER A 62 18.66 -1.30 -11.08
N THR A 63 17.57 -1.15 -11.82
CA THR A 63 17.19 0.14 -12.43
C THR A 63 16.97 1.21 -11.37
N LEU A 64 16.21 0.92 -10.31
CA LEU A 64 15.96 1.88 -9.21
C LEU A 64 17.27 2.29 -8.51
N ILE A 65 18.17 1.33 -8.26
CA ILE A 65 19.49 1.62 -7.67
C ILE A 65 20.33 2.49 -8.62
N ASN A 66 20.38 2.16 -9.91
CA ASN A 66 21.21 2.88 -10.87
C ASN A 66 20.73 4.30 -11.10
N LEU A 67 19.42 4.54 -11.11
CA LEU A 67 18.84 5.86 -11.37
C LEU A 67 18.79 6.72 -10.11
N TYR A 68 18.47 6.14 -8.95
CA TYR A 68 18.06 6.94 -7.79
C TYR A 68 18.89 6.72 -6.53
N CYS A 69 19.75 5.69 -6.48
CA CYS A 69 20.66 5.50 -5.35
C CYS A 69 21.96 6.31 -5.56
N PRO A 70 22.41 7.08 -4.54
CA PRO A 70 23.70 7.77 -4.59
C PRO A 70 24.84 6.80 -4.96
N PRO A 71 25.76 7.17 -5.87
CA PRO A 71 26.79 6.26 -6.39
C PRO A 71 27.55 5.50 -5.30
N ALA A 72 27.94 6.18 -4.23
CA ALA A 72 28.68 5.62 -3.09
C ALA A 72 27.93 4.51 -2.32
N LYS A 73 26.60 4.38 -2.49
CA LYS A 73 25.77 3.42 -1.73
C LYS A 73 25.27 2.24 -2.56
N ARG A 74 25.40 2.31 -3.89
CA ARG A 74 24.83 1.32 -4.80
C ARG A 74 25.25 -0.10 -4.46
N ASP A 75 26.55 -0.31 -4.23
CA ASP A 75 27.07 -1.65 -3.93
C ASP A 75 26.62 -2.16 -2.55
N GLY A 76 26.48 -1.27 -1.57
CA GLY A 76 25.93 -1.62 -0.26
C GLY A 76 24.47 -2.08 -0.37
N VAL A 77 23.65 -1.33 -1.11
CA VAL A 77 22.24 -1.65 -1.33
C VAL A 77 22.08 -2.94 -2.14
N ARG A 78 22.89 -3.17 -3.18
CA ARG A 78 22.86 -4.41 -3.98
C ARG A 78 23.18 -5.67 -3.18
N LYS A 79 24.04 -5.55 -2.15
CA LYS A 79 24.47 -6.68 -1.30
C LYS A 79 23.59 -6.85 -0.06
N SER A 80 22.65 -5.94 0.17
CA SER A 80 21.83 -5.92 1.38
C SER A 80 20.62 -6.85 1.24
N LYS A 81 20.55 -7.86 2.09
CA LYS A 81 19.40 -8.79 2.16
C LYS A 81 18.08 -8.07 2.44
N LYS A 82 18.10 -6.97 3.21
CA LYS A 82 16.90 -6.17 3.50
C LYS A 82 16.37 -5.43 2.28
N ASP A 83 17.24 -5.08 1.35
CA ASP A 83 16.87 -4.38 0.12
C ASP A 83 16.39 -5.35 -0.96
N GLU A 84 16.44 -6.66 -0.69
CA GLU A 84 15.81 -7.65 -1.56
C GLU A 84 14.27 -7.58 -1.51
N ASP A 85 13.69 -7.13 -0.39
CA ASP A 85 12.24 -7.01 -0.17
C ASP A 85 11.52 -6.13 -1.21
N CYS A 86 12.19 -5.06 -1.66
CA CYS A 86 11.75 -4.12 -2.71
C CYS A 86 10.23 -3.88 -2.85
N LEU A 87 9.62 -3.24 -1.84
CA LEU A 87 8.25 -2.74 -1.93
C LEU A 87 8.26 -1.28 -2.40
N VAL A 88 7.71 -1.02 -3.58
CA VAL A 88 7.69 0.32 -4.18
C VAL A 88 6.34 0.99 -3.93
N ARG A 89 6.33 2.00 -3.05
CA ARG A 89 5.13 2.77 -2.65
C ARG A 89 4.82 3.88 -3.66
N LEU A 90 3.54 4.03 -4.00
CA LEU A 90 3.01 4.90 -5.06
C LEU A 90 2.80 6.34 -4.59
N TYR A 91 3.84 7.16 -4.48
CA TYR A 91 3.69 8.51 -3.93
C TYR A 91 3.21 9.55 -4.98
N CYS A 92 1.95 9.43 -5.43
CA CYS A 92 1.35 10.38 -6.40
C CYS A 92 1.07 11.76 -5.78
N GLY A 93 1.09 11.84 -4.45
CA GLY A 93 1.05 13.06 -3.65
C GLY A 93 2.42 13.59 -3.27
N LYS A 94 3.47 13.27 -4.04
CA LYS A 94 4.79 13.84 -3.78
C LYS A 94 5.58 14.01 -5.07
N ARG A 95 6.00 15.24 -5.33
CA ARG A 95 7.07 15.55 -6.27
C ARG A 95 8.32 15.91 -5.47
N ARG A 96 9.48 15.40 -5.87
CA ARG A 96 10.75 15.77 -5.21
C ARG A 96 11.17 17.17 -5.67
N SER A 97 11.47 18.06 -4.73
CA SER A 97 12.09 19.36 -5.02
C SER A 97 13.48 19.18 -5.65
N ALA A 98 14.02 20.22 -6.29
CA ALA A 98 15.41 20.20 -6.77
C ALA A 98 16.42 19.91 -5.62
N TYR A 99 16.10 20.36 -4.42
CA TYR A 99 16.85 20.03 -3.21
C TYR A 99 16.75 18.53 -2.88
N ASP A 100 15.56 17.93 -2.89
CA ASP A 100 15.39 16.49 -2.63
C ASP A 100 16.08 15.59 -3.66
N GLN A 101 16.19 16.07 -4.90
CA GLN A 101 16.86 15.35 -5.99
C GLN A 101 18.39 15.37 -5.84
N THR A 102 18.94 16.49 -5.37
CA THR A 102 20.40 16.69 -5.23
C THR A 102 20.93 16.27 -3.87
N ARG A 103 20.08 16.31 -2.83
CA ARG A 103 20.45 15.90 -1.47
C ARG A 103 20.91 14.45 -1.51
N HIS A 104 22.15 14.25 -1.10
CA HIS A 104 22.67 12.93 -0.81
C HIS A 104 21.90 12.39 0.38
N LYS A 105 20.84 11.62 0.13
CA LYS A 105 20.09 10.98 1.22
C LYS A 105 21.09 10.18 2.05
N SER A 106 21.19 10.52 3.33
CA SER A 106 21.99 9.77 4.31
C SER A 106 21.57 8.29 4.37
N PHE A 107 20.36 7.97 3.88
CA PHE A 107 19.85 6.61 3.77
C PHE A 107 19.14 6.39 2.42
N PHE A 108 19.42 5.27 1.78
CA PHE A 108 18.68 4.77 0.61
C PHE A 108 18.37 3.30 0.90
N THR A 109 17.11 2.90 0.70
CA THR A 109 16.68 1.51 0.87
C THR A 109 15.57 1.19 -0.14
N LEU A 110 15.56 -0.05 -0.62
CA LEU A 110 14.49 -0.60 -1.43
C LEU A 110 13.35 -1.18 -0.60
N ARG A 111 13.54 -1.47 0.70
CA ARG A 111 12.56 -2.20 1.52
C ARG A 111 11.16 -1.58 1.50
N ASN A 112 11.07 -0.26 1.64
CA ASN A 112 9.85 0.55 1.52
C ASN A 112 10.12 1.80 0.68
N TYR A 113 10.38 1.60 -0.61
CA TYR A 113 10.83 2.65 -1.51
C TYR A 113 9.68 3.52 -2.02
N GLY A 114 9.59 4.76 -1.53
CA GLY A 114 8.62 5.74 -2.05
C GLY A 114 9.02 6.28 -3.42
N LEU A 115 8.26 5.94 -4.46
CA LEU A 115 8.44 6.42 -5.83
C LEU A 115 7.56 7.65 -6.06
N CYS A 116 8.21 8.81 -6.21
CA CYS A 116 7.56 10.12 -6.37
C CYS A 116 7.12 10.36 -7.83
N VAL A 117 6.24 11.33 -8.05
CA VAL A 117 5.68 11.69 -9.37
C VAL A 117 6.76 11.94 -10.41
N ASP A 118 7.78 12.74 -10.10
CA ASP A 118 8.89 13.03 -11.02
C ASP A 118 9.66 11.76 -11.44
N GLN A 119 9.74 10.77 -10.55
CA GLN A 119 10.39 9.49 -10.82
C GLN A 119 9.52 8.59 -11.68
N MET A 120 8.19 8.61 -11.46
CA MET A 120 7.23 7.89 -12.29
C MET A 120 7.25 8.42 -13.72
N GLU A 121 7.22 9.74 -13.90
CA GLU A 121 7.34 10.40 -15.20
C GLU A 121 8.66 10.05 -15.90
N HIS A 122 9.78 10.13 -15.18
CA HIS A 122 11.10 9.78 -15.72
C HIS A 122 11.18 8.30 -16.15
N LEU A 123 10.45 7.40 -15.48
CA LEU A 123 10.35 5.99 -15.86
C LEU A 123 9.32 5.73 -16.97
N GLY A 124 8.62 6.75 -17.46
CA GLY A 124 7.56 6.61 -18.47
C GLY A 124 6.28 5.96 -17.93
N ILE A 125 6.05 6.02 -16.63
CA ILE A 125 4.82 5.52 -16.00
C ILE A 125 3.71 6.55 -16.22
N ASP A 126 2.57 6.08 -16.70
CA ASP A 126 1.34 6.88 -16.87
C ASP A 126 0.72 7.21 -15.49
N VAL A 127 1.10 8.35 -14.94
CA VAL A 127 0.68 8.80 -13.60
C VAL A 127 -0.83 9.02 -13.53
N ASP A 128 -1.45 9.58 -14.58
CA ASP A 128 -2.89 9.82 -14.63
C ASP A 128 -3.66 8.51 -14.51
N ARG A 129 -3.19 7.47 -15.21
CA ARG A 129 -3.79 6.14 -15.12
C ARG A 129 -3.57 5.50 -13.76
N VAL A 130 -2.43 5.69 -13.11
CA VAL A 130 -2.19 5.23 -11.73
C VAL A 130 -3.15 5.92 -10.76
N VAL A 131 -3.28 7.25 -10.85
CA VAL A 131 -4.18 8.04 -10.01
C VAL A 131 -5.64 7.63 -10.23
N ALA A 132 -6.06 7.37 -11.47
CA ALA A 132 -7.40 6.89 -11.76
C ALA A 132 -7.71 5.54 -11.08
N VAL A 133 -6.73 4.63 -11.03
CA VAL A 133 -6.86 3.35 -10.30
C VAL A 133 -6.96 3.58 -8.80
N LEU A 134 -6.11 4.44 -8.23
CA LEU A 134 -6.17 4.80 -6.80
C LEU A 134 -7.51 5.44 -6.43
N ALA A 135 -8.01 6.36 -7.24
CA ALA A 135 -9.28 7.05 -7.02
C ALA A 135 -10.46 6.08 -7.04
N LYS A 136 -10.53 5.18 -8.03
CA LYS A 136 -11.55 4.13 -8.05
C LYS A 136 -11.44 3.22 -6.82
N SER A 137 -10.23 2.83 -6.47
CA SER A 137 -10.00 1.94 -5.33
C SER A 137 -10.42 2.58 -4.02
N LEU A 138 -10.15 3.88 -3.81
CA LEU A 138 -10.67 4.61 -2.66
C LEU A 138 -12.20 4.67 -2.65
N ALA A 139 -12.84 4.92 -3.79
CA ALA A 139 -14.30 4.90 -3.87
C ALA A 139 -14.88 3.52 -3.51
N ASP A 140 -14.23 2.44 -3.96
CA ASP A 140 -14.60 1.08 -3.60
C ASP A 140 -14.40 0.82 -2.09
N CYS A 141 -13.30 1.31 -1.49
CA CYS A 141 -13.08 1.27 -0.05
C CYS A 141 -14.26 1.93 0.69
N TYR A 142 -14.54 3.19 0.37
CA TYR A 142 -15.51 4.02 1.09
C TYR A 142 -16.93 3.49 0.96
N TRP A 143 -17.37 3.22 -0.26
CA TRP A 143 -18.79 3.06 -0.55
C TRP A 143 -19.22 1.62 -0.80
N VAL A 144 -18.28 0.73 -1.10
CA VAL A 144 -18.59 -0.69 -1.30
C VAL A 144 -18.12 -1.52 -0.11
N ALA A 145 -16.88 -1.33 0.33
CA ALA A 145 -16.33 -2.07 1.48
C ALA A 145 -16.75 -1.47 2.83
N HIS A 146 -17.18 -0.21 2.83
CA HIS A 146 -17.47 0.59 4.03
C HIS A 146 -16.27 0.67 4.97
N ILE A 147 -15.10 0.92 4.40
CA ILE A 147 -13.86 1.17 5.13
C ILE A 147 -13.37 2.58 4.82
N ASP A 148 -12.81 3.27 5.80
CA ASP A 148 -12.38 4.66 5.64
C ASP A 148 -11.02 4.81 4.91
N ALA A 149 -10.37 3.68 4.60
CA ALA A 149 -9.06 3.58 3.96
C ALA A 149 -7.95 4.41 4.64
N ASN A 150 -8.13 4.74 5.93
CA ASN A 150 -7.10 5.39 6.71
C ASN A 150 -5.93 4.41 6.94
N ASP A 151 -4.71 4.90 6.84
CA ASP A 151 -3.47 4.11 6.90
C ASP A 151 -3.41 2.95 5.86
N SER A 152 -4.00 3.16 4.67
CA SER A 152 -3.91 2.20 3.58
C SER A 152 -2.60 2.35 2.80
N GLU A 153 -1.92 1.24 2.56
CA GLU A 153 -0.66 1.22 1.82
C GLU A 153 -0.83 0.75 0.36
N TRP A 154 -0.20 1.47 -0.57
CA TRP A 154 -0.35 1.25 -2.01
C TRP A 154 1.00 1.05 -2.69
N VAL A 155 1.19 -0.10 -3.32
CA VAL A 155 2.48 -0.49 -3.90
C VAL A 155 2.37 -0.99 -5.34
N PHE A 156 3.44 -0.83 -6.12
CA PHE A 156 3.61 -1.58 -7.37
C PHE A 156 3.95 -3.04 -7.05
N SER A 157 3.29 -3.96 -7.75
CA SER A 157 3.60 -5.38 -7.70
C SER A 157 3.44 -6.02 -9.07
N LEU A 158 3.98 -7.23 -9.21
CA LEU A 158 3.76 -8.06 -10.38
C LEU A 158 2.33 -8.60 -10.38
N PRO A 159 1.74 -8.86 -11.57
CA PRO A 159 0.51 -9.63 -11.65
C PRO A 159 0.66 -10.98 -10.94
N ARG A 160 -0.43 -11.45 -10.36
CA ARG A 160 -0.49 -12.78 -9.75
C ARG A 160 -0.22 -13.85 -10.82
N ALA A 161 0.72 -14.76 -10.57
CA ALA A 161 1.14 -15.78 -11.54
C ALA A 161 0.04 -16.83 -11.85
N GLN A 162 -0.91 -17.01 -10.93
CA GLN A 162 -2.09 -17.85 -11.09
C GLN A 162 -3.33 -17.10 -10.58
N PRO A 163 -4.52 -17.30 -11.19
CA PRO A 163 -5.75 -16.79 -10.61
C PRO A 163 -5.95 -17.37 -9.19
N PRO A 164 -6.59 -16.64 -8.28
CA PRO A 164 -6.92 -17.13 -6.94
C PRO A 164 -7.57 -18.52 -7.01
N PRO A 165 -7.33 -19.42 -6.03
CA PRO A 165 -8.33 -20.42 -5.72
C PRO A 165 -9.64 -19.67 -5.50
N GLN A 166 -10.70 -20.01 -6.24
CA GLN A 166 -12.02 -19.46 -5.97
C GLN A 166 -12.32 -19.76 -4.51
N LEU A 167 -12.41 -18.71 -3.68
CA LEU A 167 -12.95 -18.85 -2.34
C LEU A 167 -14.33 -19.48 -2.54
N ALA A 168 -14.48 -20.74 -2.13
CA ALA A 168 -15.77 -21.39 -2.12
C ALA A 168 -16.73 -20.44 -1.40
N VAL A 169 -17.79 -20.02 -2.09
CA VAL A 169 -18.91 -19.34 -1.46
C VAL A 169 -19.58 -20.40 -0.63
N ASP A 170 -19.05 -20.63 0.57
CA ASP A 170 -19.72 -21.47 1.53
C ASP A 170 -20.97 -20.72 1.94
N ASN A 171 -22.13 -21.30 1.60
CA ASN A 171 -23.45 -20.80 2.01
C ASN A 171 -23.71 -21.10 3.50
N GLY A 172 -22.70 -21.58 4.24
CA GLY A 172 -22.70 -21.73 5.68
C GLY A 172 -22.46 -20.38 6.37
N THR A 173 -23.46 -19.98 7.16
CA THR A 173 -23.43 -19.04 8.29
C THR A 173 -22.31 -18.01 8.34
N GLU A 174 -22.75 -16.75 8.38
CA GLU A 174 -22.04 -15.49 8.52
C GLU A 174 -21.03 -15.39 9.69
N GLU A 175 -20.02 -16.25 9.75
CA GLU A 175 -18.83 -16.01 10.58
C GLU A 175 -17.90 -15.07 9.79
N VAL A 176 -18.39 -13.83 9.71
CA VAL A 176 -17.61 -12.63 9.50
C VAL A 176 -16.30 -12.78 10.26
N PHE A 177 -15.16 -12.70 9.56
CA PHE A 177 -13.87 -12.34 10.14
C PHE A 177 -14.08 -11.18 11.11
N ASN A 178 -14.20 -11.51 12.38
CA ASN A 178 -14.58 -10.62 13.44
C ASN A 178 -13.27 -10.29 14.14
N THR A 179 -12.55 -9.26 13.67
CA THR A 179 -11.58 -8.59 14.52
C THR A 179 -12.39 -8.17 15.75
N GLN A 180 -12.16 -8.86 16.87
CA GLN A 180 -12.64 -8.42 18.18
C GLN A 180 -11.75 -7.28 18.72
N SER A 181 -10.89 -6.69 17.88
CA SER A 181 -10.19 -5.49 18.24
C SER A 181 -11.18 -4.31 18.28
N GLU A 182 -11.03 -3.50 19.32
CA GLU A 182 -11.70 -2.21 19.49
C GLU A 182 -11.46 -1.26 18.29
N ASP A 183 -10.57 -1.63 17.36
CA ASP A 183 -10.28 -0.90 16.11
C ASP A 183 -11.33 -1.04 15.01
N LYS A 184 -12.39 -1.82 15.22
CA LYS A 184 -13.49 -1.93 14.24
C LYS A 184 -14.10 -0.56 13.90
N GLU A 185 -14.21 0.33 14.89
CA GLU A 185 -14.71 1.68 14.66
C GLU A 185 -13.66 2.58 13.98
N LEU A 186 -12.37 2.29 14.18
CA LEU A 186 -11.25 3.09 13.67
C LEU A 186 -11.05 2.98 12.16
N PHE A 187 -11.57 1.93 11.52
CA PHE A 187 -11.39 1.71 10.07
C PHE A 187 -12.72 1.62 9.29
N THR A 188 -13.86 1.81 9.94
CA THR A 188 -15.18 1.72 9.29
C THR A 188 -15.60 3.08 8.74
N MET A 189 -16.06 3.09 7.49
CA MET A 189 -16.67 4.28 6.89
C MET A 189 -18.08 4.48 7.46
N ARG A 190 -18.34 5.66 8.03
CA ARG A 190 -19.70 6.08 8.39
C ARG A 190 -20.55 6.24 7.12
N LEU A 191 -21.84 5.96 7.21
CA LEU A 191 -22.79 6.11 6.09
C LEU A 191 -23.85 7.17 6.41
N ASP A 192 -23.37 8.32 6.87
CA ASP A 192 -24.15 9.49 7.24
C ASP A 192 -23.53 10.78 6.65
N ASP A 193 -24.05 11.93 7.04
CA ASP A 193 -23.59 13.24 6.57
C ASP A 193 -22.11 13.53 6.87
N GLY A 194 -21.50 12.81 7.83
CA GLY A 194 -20.08 12.93 8.17
C GLY A 194 -19.14 12.08 7.30
N SER A 195 -19.68 11.17 6.50
CA SER A 195 -18.91 10.19 5.71
C SER A 195 -17.91 10.82 4.75
N VAL A 196 -18.31 11.89 4.06
CA VAL A 196 -17.44 12.63 3.13
C VAL A 196 -16.28 13.28 3.86
N GLN A 197 -16.52 13.89 5.03
CA GLN A 197 -15.45 14.51 5.81
C GLN A 197 -14.47 13.44 6.35
N GLN A 198 -14.98 12.29 6.79
CA GLN A 198 -14.13 11.17 7.20
C GLN A 198 -13.25 10.68 6.04
N ALA A 199 -13.80 10.55 4.83
CA ALA A 199 -13.05 10.18 3.63
C ALA A 199 -11.94 11.19 3.31
N VAL A 200 -12.26 12.50 3.39
CA VAL A 200 -11.29 13.59 3.18
C VAL A 200 -10.18 13.53 4.23
N ASP A 201 -10.53 13.36 5.50
CA ASP A 201 -9.56 13.25 6.59
C ASP A 201 -8.61 12.07 6.37
N ALA A 202 -9.15 10.89 6.07
CA ALA A 202 -8.35 9.70 5.78
C ALA A 202 -7.44 9.91 4.56
N PHE A 203 -7.96 10.51 3.49
CA PHE A 203 -7.18 10.87 2.29
C PHE A 203 -5.96 11.72 2.64
N TYR A 204 -6.12 12.71 3.52
CA TYR A 204 -5.03 13.61 3.90
C TYR A 204 -4.09 13.04 4.98
N ARG A 205 -4.57 12.18 5.88
CA ARG A 205 -3.76 11.52 6.93
C ARG A 205 -2.85 10.43 6.39
N ASN A 206 -3.27 9.75 5.34
CA ASN A 206 -2.43 8.78 4.65
C ASN A 206 -1.09 9.40 4.23
N ASP A 207 -0.11 8.53 4.02
CA ASP A 207 1.11 8.89 3.30
C ASP A 207 0.79 9.54 1.94
N PRO A 208 1.75 10.15 1.23
CA PRO A 208 1.49 10.92 0.01
C PRO A 208 1.15 10.02 -1.21
N TYR A 209 0.27 9.04 -1.04
CA TYR A 209 -0.23 8.15 -2.09
C TYR A 209 -1.10 8.87 -3.11
N PHE A 210 -1.89 9.83 -2.63
CA PHE A 210 -2.89 10.51 -3.44
C PHE A 210 -2.48 11.95 -3.77
N PRO A 211 -2.85 12.48 -4.95
CA PRO A 211 -2.55 13.87 -5.32
C PRO A 211 -2.97 14.87 -4.24
N ARG A 212 -2.13 15.85 -3.93
CA ARG A 212 -2.45 16.91 -2.96
C ARG A 212 -2.50 18.26 -3.69
N PRO A 213 -3.65 18.64 -4.28
CA PRO A 213 -3.79 19.85 -5.11
C PRO A 213 -3.55 21.17 -4.37
N TRP A 214 -3.29 21.16 -3.06
CA TRP A 214 -2.97 22.34 -2.24
C TRP A 214 -1.74 22.18 -1.35
N ALA A 215 -0.97 21.09 -1.51
CA ALA A 215 0.33 21.04 -0.86
C ALA A 215 1.31 21.86 -1.70
N ASN A 216 2.05 22.76 -1.06
CA ASN A 216 3.09 23.54 -1.73
C ASN A 216 4.09 22.60 -2.43
N GLU A 217 4.73 23.07 -3.52
CA GLU A 217 5.83 22.41 -4.26
C GLU A 217 5.44 21.39 -5.37
N TYR A 218 4.22 21.44 -5.93
CA TYR A 218 3.80 20.50 -7.01
C TYR A 218 4.10 20.98 -8.42
N THR A 219 4.01 22.29 -8.63
CA THR A 219 4.34 22.93 -9.91
C THR A 219 5.58 23.80 -9.74
N SER A 220 6.30 24.05 -10.84
CA SER A 220 7.48 24.94 -10.85
C SER A 220 7.19 26.35 -10.32
N GLY A 221 5.91 26.73 -10.22
CA GLY A 221 5.44 28.00 -9.68
C GLY A 221 5.19 28.02 -8.17
N ASP A 222 5.22 26.87 -7.48
CA ASP A 222 4.93 26.76 -6.05
C ASP A 222 6.18 26.93 -5.16
N ALA A 223 7.21 27.61 -5.67
CA ALA A 223 8.40 27.92 -4.90
C ALA A 223 8.03 28.86 -3.74
N ARG A 224 8.45 28.50 -2.52
CA ARG A 224 8.22 29.29 -1.31
C ARG A 224 8.73 30.73 -1.52
N VAL A 225 7.82 31.69 -1.35
CA VAL A 225 8.17 33.11 -1.12
C VAL A 225 8.92 33.22 0.20
#